data_AF-A0A0C9TUZ9-F1
#
_entry.id   AF-A0A0C9TUZ9-F1
#
_cell.length_a   1.000
_cell.length_b   1.000
_cell.length_c   1.000
_cell.angle_alpha   90.00
_cell.angle_beta   90.00
_cell.angle_gamma   90.00
#
_symmetry.space_group_name_H-M   'P 1'
#
loop_
_entity.id
_entity.type
_entity.pdbx_description
1 polymer ?
#
loop_
_entity_poly.entity_id
_entity_poly.type
_entity_poly.pdbx_seq_one_letter_code
_entity_poly.pdbx_strand_id
1 'polypeptide(L)'
;MSAVRGILDFVYYAQYQSHTEDTLQKMDDALKLFHQNKAVFVDLGHRTHFNRPKIHSMVHYTTSIRLFGSADGFNTELPERLHIDLAKRAYRASNKRDYVVQMTKWLRRQESLHLQDLFLTWHQHSLTPDSDNGGDPDDAPSESDSDSENEAAIDAPIPTLHTDVSMHQLNRFIMINKIRSYYLPSSCPLPNTPVSQVQERHQVPLFIQSLEGYL
;
A
#
# COMPACT_ATOMS: atom_id res chain seq x y z
N MET A 1 19.35 25.28 10.30
CA MET A 1 18.01 24.68 10.13
C MET A 1 17.74 23.55 11.15
N SER A 2 18.02 23.77 12.43
CA SER A 2 17.98 22.68 13.44
C SER A 2 16.56 22.28 13.86
N ALA A 3 15.62 23.24 13.91
CA ALA A 3 14.23 22.95 14.27
C ALA A 3 13.50 22.11 13.21
N VAL A 4 13.68 22.45 11.93
CA VAL A 4 13.09 21.71 10.80
C VAL A 4 13.66 20.29 10.73
N ARG A 5 14.99 20.17 10.89
CA ARG A 5 15.65 18.86 10.96
C ARG A 5 15.10 18.00 12.09
N GLY A 6 14.95 18.54 13.30
CA GLY A 6 14.38 17.78 14.43
C GLY A 6 12.97 17.23 14.15
N ILE A 7 12.11 17.99 13.49
CA ILE A 7 10.78 17.49 13.07
C ILE A 7 10.91 16.41 11.99
N LEU A 8 11.70 16.65 10.95
CA LEU A 8 11.84 15.70 9.85
C LEU A 8 12.43 14.38 10.36
N ASP A 9 13.50 14.44 11.15
CA ASP A 9 14.12 13.27 11.76
C ASP A 9 13.10 12.50 12.62
N PHE A 10 12.28 13.19 13.43
CA PHE A 10 11.20 12.55 14.18
C PHE A 10 10.20 11.84 13.27
N VAL A 11 9.74 12.50 12.20
CA VAL A 11 8.77 11.91 11.25
C VAL A 11 9.36 10.68 10.58
N TYR A 12 10.63 10.73 10.16
CA TYR A 12 11.32 9.58 9.59
C TYR A 12 11.40 8.41 10.56
N TYR A 13 11.80 8.65 11.82
CA TYR A 13 11.83 7.58 12.82
C TYR A 13 10.44 7.02 13.08
N ALA A 14 9.41 7.85 13.19
CA ALA A 14 8.03 7.40 13.43
C ALA A 14 7.47 6.51 12.29
N GLN A 15 8.04 6.58 11.08
CA GLN A 15 7.65 5.76 9.94
C GLN A 15 8.34 4.39 9.90
N TYR A 16 9.24 4.09 10.83
CA TYR A 16 9.92 2.80 10.84
C TYR A 16 8.95 1.66 11.15
N GLN A 17 9.06 0.58 10.37
CA GLN A 17 8.23 -0.62 10.56
C GLN A 17 8.56 -1.37 11.86
N SER A 18 9.78 -1.20 12.37
CA SER A 18 10.25 -1.80 13.61
C SER A 18 11.13 -0.81 14.38
N HIS A 19 11.03 -0.86 15.71
CA HIS A 19 11.78 0.01 16.60
C HIS A 19 12.64 -0.79 17.57
N THR A 20 13.87 -0.33 17.76
CA THR A 20 14.73 -0.71 18.87
C THR A 20 14.79 0.43 19.89
N GLU A 21 15.26 0.16 21.10
CA GLU A 21 15.40 1.20 22.14
C GLU A 21 16.31 2.36 21.67
N ASP A 22 17.35 2.08 20.86
CA ASP A 22 18.19 3.11 20.25
C ASP A 22 17.41 4.00 19.27
N THR A 23 16.54 3.42 18.43
CA THR A 23 15.71 4.23 17.52
C THR A 23 14.66 5.06 18.27
N LEU A 24 14.11 4.53 19.37
CA LEU A 24 13.19 5.26 20.23
C LEU A 24 13.90 6.45 20.91
N GLN A 25 15.12 6.22 21.40
CA GLN A 25 15.94 7.27 21.99
C GLN A 25 16.24 8.38 20.97
N LYS A 26 16.62 8.02 19.74
CA LYS A 26 16.86 8.97 18.64
C LYS A 26 15.61 9.78 18.28
N MET A 27 14.43 9.16 18.33
CA MET A 27 13.15 9.84 18.11
C MET A 27 12.85 10.86 19.22
N ASP A 28 13.07 10.50 20.49
CA ASP A 28 12.94 11.43 21.62
C ASP A 28 13.94 12.60 21.49
N ASP A 29 15.18 12.31 21.09
CA ASP A 29 16.21 13.34 20.93
C ASP A 29 15.93 14.27 19.74
N ALA A 30 15.36 13.76 18.65
CA ALA A 30 14.88 14.57 17.54
C ALA A 30 13.75 15.52 17.99
N LEU A 31 12.83 15.04 18.83
CA LEU A 31 11.75 15.87 19.39
C LEU A 31 12.29 16.95 20.35
N LYS A 32 13.28 16.60 21.19
CA LYS A 32 13.99 17.58 22.05
C LYS A 32 14.68 18.65 21.21
N LEU A 33 15.39 18.26 20.15
CA LEU A 33 16.05 19.19 19.23
C LEU A 33 15.04 20.16 18.62
N PHE A 34 13.88 19.68 18.18
CA PHE A 34 12.82 20.55 17.71
C PHE A 34 12.34 21.52 18.80
N HIS A 35 12.05 21.03 20.01
CA HIS A 35 11.53 21.87 21.09
C HIS A 35 12.53 22.92 21.59
N GLN A 36 13.83 22.65 21.54
CA GLN A 36 14.87 23.62 21.87
C GLN A 36 14.97 24.75 20.82
N ASN A 37 14.69 24.44 19.55
CA ASN A 37 14.92 25.38 18.44
C ASN A 37 13.62 25.99 17.87
N LYS A 38 12.43 25.55 18.30
CA LYS A 38 11.14 26.02 17.75
C LYS A 38 10.85 27.50 18.00
N ALA A 39 11.50 28.11 19.00
CA ALA A 39 11.32 29.52 19.34
C ALA A 39 11.63 30.45 18.15
N VAL A 40 12.57 30.05 17.29
CA VAL A 40 12.94 30.80 16.07
C VAL A 40 11.73 31.08 15.17
N PHE A 41 10.73 30.18 15.11
CA PHE A 41 9.53 30.42 14.32
C PHE A 41 8.57 31.45 14.93
N VAL A 42 8.66 31.65 16.25
CA VAL A 42 7.93 32.70 16.97
C VAL A 42 8.65 34.03 16.80
N ASP A 43 9.97 34.03 16.95
CA ASP A 43 10.81 35.22 16.82
C ASP A 43 10.74 35.84 15.41
N LEU A 44 10.67 35.00 14.38
CA LEU A 44 10.46 35.42 12.99
C LEU A 44 9.02 35.86 12.68
N GLY A 45 8.10 35.80 13.66
CA GLY A 45 6.71 36.24 13.50
C GLY A 45 5.83 35.30 12.67
N HIS A 46 6.34 34.13 12.25
CA HIS A 46 5.56 33.18 11.45
C HIS A 46 4.44 32.50 12.27
N ARG A 47 4.60 32.39 13.60
CA ARG A 47 3.60 31.79 14.51
C ARG A 47 3.62 32.47 15.88
N THR A 48 2.48 32.53 16.54
CA THR A 48 2.36 33.07 17.91
C THR A 48 2.72 32.05 18.99
N HIS A 49 2.36 30.77 18.80
CA HIS A 49 2.63 29.70 19.76
C HIS A 49 2.65 28.30 19.11
N PHE A 50 3.11 27.31 19.87
CA PHE A 50 3.19 25.90 19.47
C PHE A 50 2.21 24.96 20.20
N ASN A 51 1.18 25.51 20.85
CA ASN A 51 0.10 24.75 21.50
C ASN A 51 -0.85 24.12 20.46
N ARG A 52 -0.32 23.22 19.64
CA ARG A 52 -1.09 22.48 18.63
C ARG A 52 -1.23 21.03 19.07
N PRO A 53 -2.45 20.46 19.06
CA PRO A 53 -2.66 19.06 19.45
C PRO A 53 -1.74 18.08 18.75
N LYS A 54 -1.49 18.26 17.44
CA LYS A 54 -0.58 17.42 16.65
C LYS A 54 0.89 17.48 17.09
N ILE A 55 1.34 18.62 17.62
CA ILE A 55 2.71 18.75 18.14
C ILE A 55 2.78 18.16 19.54
N HIS A 56 1.74 18.35 20.35
CA HIS A 56 1.66 17.76 21.67
C HIS A 56 1.60 16.22 21.61
N SER A 57 0.85 15.66 20.66
CA SER A 57 0.72 14.21 20.49
C SER A 57 2.07 13.53 20.20
N MET A 58 3.02 14.21 19.57
CA MET A 58 4.37 13.68 19.30
C MET A 58 5.10 13.24 20.58
N VAL A 59 4.82 13.88 21.72
CA VAL A 59 5.40 13.51 23.03
C VAL A 59 4.98 12.10 23.45
N HIS A 60 3.84 11.61 22.98
CA HIS A 60 3.30 10.31 23.38
C HIS A 60 3.73 9.18 22.44
N TYR A 61 4.36 9.46 21.30
CA TYR A 61 4.69 8.43 20.30
C TYR A 61 5.56 7.32 20.88
N THR A 62 6.64 7.67 21.57
CA THR A 62 7.58 6.68 22.12
C THR A 62 6.89 5.77 23.16
N THR A 63 6.01 6.34 23.99
CA THR A 63 5.19 5.55 24.93
C THR A 63 4.19 4.67 24.19
N SER A 64 3.46 5.21 23.22
CA SER A 64 2.50 4.47 22.40
C SER A 64 3.17 3.33 21.64
N ILE A 65 4.37 3.54 21.11
CA ILE A 65 5.10 2.51 20.36
C ILE A 65 5.50 1.35 21.28
N ARG A 66 5.93 1.66 22.50
CA ARG A 66 6.24 0.61 23.50
C ARG A 66 5.01 -0.19 23.92
N LEU A 67 3.82 0.43 23.96
CA LEU A 67 2.58 -0.23 24.39
C LEU A 67 1.87 -0.98 23.26
N PHE A 68 1.87 -0.43 22.05
CA PHE A 68 1.00 -0.87 20.94
C PHE A 68 1.77 -1.38 19.72
N GLY A 69 3.10 -1.28 19.70
CA GLY A 69 3.93 -1.62 18.55
C GLY A 69 4.23 -0.43 17.64
N SER A 70 4.89 -0.67 16.51
CA SER A 70 5.25 0.39 15.56
C SER A 70 4.01 1.11 15.02
N ALA A 71 4.19 2.35 14.56
CA ALA A 71 3.10 3.16 14.00
C ALA A 71 2.71 2.73 12.56
N ASP A 72 3.38 1.73 12.00
CA ASP A 72 3.03 1.16 10.71
C ASP A 72 1.62 0.56 10.75
N GLY A 73 0.85 0.76 9.67
CA GLY A 73 -0.55 0.34 9.60
C GLY A 73 -1.57 1.19 10.36
N PHE A 74 -1.16 2.21 11.12
CA PHE A 74 -2.08 3.16 11.78
C PHE A 74 -2.38 4.41 10.94
N ASN A 75 -1.86 4.49 9.71
CA ASN A 75 -2.18 5.59 8.81
C ASN A 75 -3.65 5.52 8.35
N THR A 76 -4.23 6.68 8.07
CA THR A 76 -5.62 6.79 7.58
C THR A 76 -5.69 6.96 6.06
N GLU A 77 -4.55 6.98 5.38
CA GLU A 77 -4.46 7.22 3.94
C GLU A 77 -5.12 6.11 3.14
N LEU A 78 -4.78 4.85 3.46
CA LEU A 78 -5.37 3.67 2.82
C LEU A 78 -6.89 3.59 3.03
N PRO A 79 -7.43 3.63 4.27
CA PRO A 79 -8.87 3.56 4.47
C PRO A 79 -9.60 4.78 3.88
N GLU A 80 -9.04 5.99 3.91
CA GLU A 80 -9.69 7.15 3.26
C GLU A 80 -9.71 7.02 1.73
N ARG A 81 -8.65 6.46 1.11
CA ARG A 81 -8.64 6.16 -0.33
C ARG A 81 -9.71 5.13 -0.68
N LEU A 82 -9.82 4.05 0.10
CA LEU A 82 -10.84 3.03 -0.06
C LEU A 82 -12.24 3.59 0.20
N HIS A 83 -12.39 4.54 1.12
CA HIS A 83 -13.67 5.19 1.43
C HIS A 83 -14.25 5.95 0.22
N ILE A 84 -13.40 6.49 -0.66
CA ILE A 84 -13.84 7.08 -1.95
C ILE A 84 -14.53 6.03 -2.83
N ASP A 85 -13.87 4.89 -3.04
CA ASP A 85 -14.33 3.88 -3.99
C ASP A 85 -15.46 3.03 -3.43
N LEU A 86 -15.33 2.62 -2.17
CA LEU A 86 -16.25 1.68 -1.54
C LEU A 86 -17.49 2.35 -0.96
N ALA A 87 -17.37 3.58 -0.45
CA ALA A 87 -18.50 4.27 0.17
C ALA A 87 -19.02 5.43 -0.67
N LYS A 88 -18.18 6.41 -1.05
CA LYS A 88 -18.67 7.63 -1.72
C LYS A 88 -19.27 7.29 -3.10
N ARG A 89 -18.61 6.46 -3.92
CA ARG A 89 -19.16 6.04 -5.22
C ARG A 89 -20.42 5.19 -5.07
N ALA A 90 -20.41 4.21 -4.16
CA ALA A 90 -21.57 3.36 -3.89
C ALA A 90 -22.78 4.17 -3.40
N TYR A 91 -22.56 5.14 -2.51
CA TYR A 91 -23.62 6.01 -2.00
C TYR A 91 -24.18 6.92 -3.10
N ARG A 92 -23.32 7.49 -3.95
CA ARG A 92 -23.74 8.29 -5.12
C ARG A 92 -24.57 7.49 -6.13
N ALA A 93 -24.27 6.21 -6.30
CA ALA A 93 -25.02 5.30 -7.19
C ALA A 93 -26.35 4.83 -6.59
N SER A 94 -26.61 5.09 -5.30
CA SER A 94 -27.85 4.71 -4.61
C SER A 94 -28.92 5.81 -4.75
N ASN A 95 -30.18 5.43 -4.53
CA ASN A 95 -31.26 6.40 -4.38
C ASN A 95 -31.35 7.01 -2.96
N LYS A 96 -30.36 6.73 -2.09
CA LYS A 96 -30.22 7.21 -0.70
C LYS A 96 -31.31 6.73 0.29
N ARG A 97 -32.22 5.85 -0.12
CA ARG A 97 -33.19 5.19 0.75
C ARG A 97 -32.71 3.77 1.06
N ASP A 98 -32.64 3.38 2.34
CA ASP A 98 -32.07 2.09 2.74
C ASP A 98 -30.70 1.82 2.06
N TYR A 99 -29.85 2.86 2.05
CA TYR A 99 -28.66 2.94 1.21
C TYR A 99 -27.64 1.83 1.51
N VAL A 100 -27.60 1.29 2.73
CA VAL A 100 -26.66 0.22 3.11
C VAL A 100 -26.86 -1.02 2.23
N VAL A 101 -28.11 -1.46 2.05
CA VAL A 101 -28.43 -2.64 1.21
C VAL A 101 -28.05 -2.38 -0.25
N GLN A 102 -28.30 -1.15 -0.72
CA GLN A 102 -27.97 -0.76 -2.09
C GLN A 102 -26.46 -0.66 -2.33
N MET A 103 -25.72 -0.08 -1.39
CA MET A 103 -24.26 0.02 -1.44
C MET A 103 -23.62 -1.37 -1.43
N THR A 104 -24.06 -2.27 -0.55
CA THR A 104 -23.57 -3.66 -0.54
C THR A 104 -23.86 -4.39 -1.84
N LYS A 105 -25.06 -4.19 -2.43
CA LYS A 105 -25.41 -4.76 -3.74
C LYS A 105 -24.57 -4.17 -4.87
N TRP A 106 -24.30 -2.87 -4.82
CA TRP A 106 -23.44 -2.18 -5.78
C TRP A 106 -22.01 -2.71 -5.71
N LEU A 107 -21.45 -2.84 -4.51
CA LEU A 107 -20.11 -3.39 -4.28
C LEU A 107 -19.97 -4.81 -4.84
N ARG A 108 -20.93 -5.70 -4.52
CA ARG A 108 -20.93 -7.07 -5.05
C ARG A 108 -20.93 -7.13 -6.58
N ARG A 109 -21.65 -6.21 -7.22
CA ARG A 109 -21.67 -6.12 -8.70
C ARG A 109 -20.32 -5.65 -9.24
N GLN A 110 -19.71 -4.64 -8.62
CA GLN A 110 -18.38 -4.16 -9.00
C GLN A 110 -17.33 -5.28 -8.88
N GLU A 111 -17.35 -6.03 -7.77
CA GLU A 111 -16.46 -7.18 -7.56
C GLU A 111 -16.68 -8.27 -8.61
N SER A 112 -17.94 -8.59 -8.94
CA SER A 112 -18.27 -9.60 -9.97
C SER A 112 -17.76 -9.19 -11.35
N LEU A 113 -17.93 -7.91 -11.73
CA LEU A 113 -17.43 -7.38 -13.00
C LEU A 113 -15.91 -7.37 -13.04
N HIS A 114 -15.25 -6.96 -11.95
CA HIS A 114 -13.80 -6.97 -11.86
C HIS A 114 -13.22 -8.38 -11.99
N LEU A 115 -13.81 -9.37 -11.30
CA LEU A 115 -13.40 -10.77 -11.44
C LEU A 115 -13.59 -11.31 -12.86
N GLN A 116 -14.69 -10.93 -13.52
CA GLN A 116 -14.93 -11.30 -14.91
C GLN A 116 -13.90 -10.67 -15.86
N ASP A 117 -13.57 -9.40 -15.67
CA ASP A 117 -12.57 -8.68 -16.45
C ASP A 117 -11.17 -9.30 -16.31
N LEU A 118 -10.78 -9.65 -15.08
CA LEU A 118 -9.55 -10.39 -14.80
C LEU A 118 -9.52 -11.75 -15.51
N PHE A 119 -10.64 -12.47 -15.50
CA PHE A 119 -10.76 -13.75 -16.20
C PHE A 119 -10.61 -13.61 -17.71
N LEU A 120 -11.26 -12.61 -18.33
CA LEU A 120 -11.17 -12.36 -19.76
C LEU A 120 -9.74 -11.98 -20.17
N THR A 121 -9.08 -11.12 -19.40
CA THR A 121 -7.69 -10.71 -19.62
C THR A 121 -6.76 -11.93 -19.55
N TRP A 122 -6.87 -12.75 -18.51
CA TRP A 122 -6.10 -13.98 -18.37
C TRP A 122 -6.33 -14.95 -19.54
N HIS A 123 -7.57 -15.11 -19.98
CA HIS A 123 -7.93 -16.01 -21.07
C HIS A 123 -7.36 -15.53 -22.41
N GLN A 124 -7.35 -14.22 -22.66
CA GLN A 124 -6.74 -13.64 -23.86
C GLN A 124 -5.23 -13.90 -23.91
N HIS A 125 -4.51 -13.70 -22.80
CA HIS A 125 -3.07 -14.01 -22.73
C HIS A 125 -2.79 -15.51 -22.90
N SER A 126 -3.68 -16.38 -22.43
CA SER A 126 -3.51 -17.84 -22.55
C SER A 126 -3.73 -18.35 -23.99
N LEU A 127 -4.47 -17.59 -24.81
CA LEU A 127 -4.71 -17.90 -26.23
C LEU A 127 -3.63 -17.35 -27.16
N THR A 128 -2.80 -16.41 -26.70
CA THR A 128 -1.63 -15.90 -27.41
C THR A 128 -0.35 -16.39 -26.72
N PRO A 129 0.00 -17.68 -26.77
CA PRO A 129 1.34 -18.10 -26.40
C PRO A 129 2.30 -17.53 -27.44
N ASP A 130 3.18 -16.63 -27.02
CA ASP A 130 4.37 -16.15 -27.72
C ASP A 130 4.33 -16.29 -29.25
N SER A 131 3.69 -15.33 -29.93
CA SER A 131 4.14 -14.95 -31.28
C SER A 131 5.26 -13.93 -31.16
N ASP A 132 6.31 -14.31 -30.42
CA ASP A 132 7.63 -13.73 -30.60
C ASP A 132 8.24 -14.42 -31.83
N ASN A 133 7.92 -13.89 -33.01
CA ASN A 133 8.56 -14.29 -34.25
C ASN A 133 8.99 -13.03 -35.01
N GLY A 134 10.20 -12.57 -34.67
CA GLY A 134 11.14 -11.92 -35.60
C GLY A 134 10.75 -10.54 -36.12
N GLY A 135 10.85 -9.51 -35.26
CA GLY A 135 11.08 -8.13 -35.70
C GLY A 135 12.58 -7.82 -35.72
N ASP A 136 13.11 -7.57 -36.91
CA ASP A 136 14.49 -7.14 -37.21
C ASP A 136 14.95 -5.98 -36.30
N PRO A 137 16.21 -5.91 -35.81
CA PRO A 137 16.64 -4.87 -34.87
C PRO A 137 16.95 -3.50 -35.50
N ASP A 138 16.76 -3.31 -36.81
CA ASP A 138 17.20 -2.11 -37.52
C ASP A 138 16.01 -1.33 -38.13
N ASP A 139 15.15 -0.75 -37.30
CA ASP A 139 14.42 0.45 -37.73
C ASP A 139 14.15 1.39 -36.55
N ALA A 140 15.04 2.37 -36.41
CA ALA A 140 14.94 3.43 -35.42
C ALA A 140 13.79 4.38 -35.79
N PRO A 141 12.82 4.65 -34.89
CA PRO A 141 11.88 5.73 -35.11
C PRO A 141 12.58 7.06 -34.78
N SER A 142 12.75 7.88 -35.81
CA SER A 142 13.07 9.29 -35.74
C SER A 142 12.17 10.02 -34.72
N GLU A 143 12.81 10.62 -33.71
CA GLU A 143 12.21 11.68 -32.89
C GLU A 143 11.71 12.81 -33.80
N SER A 144 10.42 13.11 -33.77
CA SER A 144 9.89 14.38 -34.26
C SER A 144 8.93 14.96 -33.23
N ASP A 145 9.43 15.94 -32.48
CA ASP A 145 8.65 16.82 -31.63
C ASP A 145 7.64 17.62 -32.46
N SER A 146 6.37 17.60 -32.05
CA SER A 146 5.43 18.68 -32.34
C SER A 146 4.34 18.77 -31.29
N ASP A 147 4.50 19.74 -30.41
CA ASP A 147 3.46 20.28 -29.55
C ASP A 147 2.41 21.03 -30.39
N SER A 148 1.14 20.72 -30.16
CA SER A 148 0.06 21.71 -30.31
C SER A 148 -1.13 21.33 -29.45
N GLU A 149 -1.39 22.17 -28.45
CA GLU A 149 -2.65 22.22 -27.71
C GLU A 149 -3.77 22.71 -28.64
N ASN A 150 -4.91 22.01 -28.67
CA ASN A 150 -6.19 22.66 -28.96
C ASN A 150 -7.38 21.91 -28.33
N GLU A 151 -8.14 22.65 -27.53
CA GLU A 151 -9.41 22.27 -26.88
C GLU A 151 -10.58 22.38 -27.87
N ALA A 152 -11.30 21.28 -28.15
CA ALA A 152 -12.73 21.30 -28.50
C ALA A 152 -13.37 19.89 -28.51
N ALA A 153 -14.20 19.63 -27.50
CA ALA A 153 -15.52 18.98 -27.55
C ALA A 153 -15.71 17.51 -28.06
N ILE A 154 -16.15 16.67 -27.09
CA ILE A 154 -17.25 15.67 -27.15
C ILE A 154 -16.92 14.25 -27.67
N ASP A 155 -17.09 13.30 -26.74
CA ASP A 155 -17.23 11.84 -26.88
C ASP A 155 -15.94 11.03 -27.13
N ALA A 156 -15.26 10.66 -26.03
CA ALA A 156 -14.20 9.65 -26.04
C ALA A 156 -14.36 8.69 -24.84
N PRO A 157 -14.10 7.36 -25.02
CA PRO A 157 -14.20 6.38 -23.96
C PRO A 157 -13.18 6.64 -22.84
N ILE A 158 -13.64 6.41 -21.61
CA ILE A 158 -12.88 6.54 -20.36
C ILE A 158 -11.53 5.80 -20.48
N PRO A 159 -10.39 6.43 -20.11
CA PRO A 159 -9.11 5.75 -20.08
C PRO A 159 -9.17 4.58 -19.09
N THR A 160 -9.00 3.37 -19.60
CA THR A 160 -8.70 2.19 -18.81
C THR A 160 -7.49 2.49 -17.95
N LEU A 161 -7.65 2.41 -16.64
CA LEU A 161 -6.56 2.44 -15.66
C LEU A 161 -5.65 1.25 -15.96
N HIS A 162 -4.65 1.47 -16.81
CA HIS A 162 -3.49 0.61 -16.94
C HIS A 162 -2.70 0.76 -15.63
N THR A 163 -3.09 0.00 -14.62
CA THR A 163 -2.17 -0.35 -13.55
C THR A 163 -1.55 -1.66 -13.97
N ASP A 164 -0.40 -1.55 -14.63
CA ASP A 164 0.60 -2.62 -14.75
C ASP A 164 1.12 -2.99 -13.36
N VAL A 165 0.24 -3.56 -12.53
CA VAL A 165 0.68 -4.37 -11.40
C VAL A 165 0.99 -5.73 -11.99
N SER A 166 2.24 -5.89 -12.40
CA SER A 166 2.89 -7.16 -12.77
C SER A 166 2.14 -8.39 -12.22
N MET A 167 1.25 -8.92 -13.05
CA MET A 167 0.47 -10.16 -12.89
C MET A 167 1.39 -11.39 -13.02
N HIS A 168 2.49 -11.43 -12.27
CA HIS A 168 3.48 -12.51 -12.36
C HIS A 168 3.55 -13.40 -11.13
N GLN A 169 2.63 -13.30 -10.16
CA GLN A 169 2.76 -14.08 -8.93
C GLN A 169 1.57 -14.95 -8.51
N LEU A 170 0.43 -14.91 -9.20
CA LEU A 170 -0.76 -15.68 -8.76
C LEU A 170 -1.06 -16.95 -9.56
N ASN A 171 -0.30 -17.29 -10.59
CA ASN A 171 -0.44 -18.56 -11.33
C ASN A 171 -0.10 -19.82 -10.50
N ARG A 172 0.36 -19.66 -9.24
CA ARG A 172 0.81 -20.75 -8.37
C ARG A 172 -0.19 -21.13 -7.28
N PHE A 173 -1.39 -20.58 -7.22
CA PHE A 173 -2.29 -20.80 -6.08
C PHE A 173 -3.65 -21.37 -6.48
N ILE A 174 -4.16 -22.34 -5.70
CA ILE A 174 -5.50 -22.93 -5.89
C ILE A 174 -6.42 -22.46 -4.75
N MET A 175 -7.63 -22.05 -5.12
CA MET A 175 -8.73 -21.72 -4.21
C MET A 175 -9.38 -23.01 -3.68
N ILE A 176 -9.24 -23.28 -2.39
CA ILE A 176 -9.76 -24.52 -1.79
C ILE A 176 -11.21 -24.38 -1.31
N ASN A 177 -11.68 -23.18 -0.97
CA ASN A 177 -13.03 -22.99 -0.43
C ASN A 177 -13.70 -21.72 -0.97
N LYS A 178 -14.88 -21.87 -1.61
CA LYS A 178 -15.65 -20.74 -2.16
C LYS A 178 -16.23 -19.79 -1.11
N ILE A 179 -16.21 -20.16 0.18
CA ILE A 179 -16.76 -19.36 1.29
C ILE A 179 -15.63 -18.70 2.11
N ARG A 180 -14.43 -19.29 2.15
CA ARG A 180 -13.25 -18.73 2.82
C ARG A 180 -12.07 -18.72 1.84
N SER A 181 -11.76 -17.53 1.31
CA SER A 181 -10.74 -17.27 0.29
C SER A 181 -9.31 -17.42 0.84
N TYR A 182 -8.88 -18.65 1.10
CA TYR A 182 -7.48 -18.96 1.31
C TYR A 182 -6.89 -19.56 0.03
N TYR A 183 -5.75 -19.00 -0.38
CA TYR A 183 -4.96 -19.44 -1.53
C TYR A 183 -3.82 -20.33 -1.03
N LEU A 184 -3.77 -21.58 -1.49
CA LEU A 184 -2.69 -22.52 -1.16
C LEU A 184 -1.77 -22.68 -2.38
N PRO A 185 -0.44 -22.65 -2.21
CA PRO A 185 0.50 -22.93 -3.30
C PRO A 185 0.23 -24.32 -3.89
N SER A 186 0.04 -24.40 -5.21
CA SER A 186 -0.23 -25.63 -5.96
C SER A 186 0.99 -26.55 -6.06
N SER A 187 2.18 -26.02 -5.86
CA SER A 187 3.45 -26.73 -5.86
C SER A 187 4.33 -26.23 -4.73
N CYS A 188 4.90 -27.13 -3.93
CA CYS A 188 5.94 -26.75 -2.97
C CYS A 188 7.20 -26.34 -3.74
N PRO A 189 7.79 -25.15 -3.49
CA PRO A 189 9.04 -24.75 -4.16
C PRO A 189 10.23 -25.63 -3.77
N LEU A 190 10.11 -26.37 -2.67
CA LEU A 190 11.17 -27.19 -2.09
C LEU A 190 10.61 -28.56 -1.68
N PRO A 191 10.36 -29.48 -2.63
CA PRO A 191 9.95 -30.84 -2.29
C PRO A 191 11.07 -31.54 -1.49
N ASN A 192 10.69 -32.34 -0.49
CA ASN A 192 11.60 -33.17 0.33
C ASN A 192 12.71 -32.43 1.11
N THR A 193 12.50 -31.15 1.44
CA THR A 193 13.47 -30.40 2.27
C THR A 193 13.11 -30.52 3.76
N PRO A 194 14.05 -30.88 4.65
CA PRO A 194 13.77 -30.97 6.09
C PRO A 194 13.44 -29.59 6.68
N VAL A 195 12.52 -29.56 7.65
CA VAL A 195 11.99 -28.33 8.27
C VAL A 195 13.09 -27.46 8.89
N SER A 196 14.15 -28.08 9.41
CA SER A 196 15.34 -27.39 9.93
C SER A 196 16.06 -26.54 8.89
N GLN A 197 16.19 -27.02 7.65
CA GLN A 197 16.81 -26.28 6.56
C GLN A 197 15.94 -25.10 6.09
N VAL A 198 14.62 -25.19 6.23
CA VAL A 198 13.71 -24.08 5.91
C VAL A 198 13.88 -22.95 6.92
N GLN A 199 13.98 -23.28 8.21
CA GLN A 199 14.22 -22.30 9.28
C GLN A 199 15.55 -21.57 9.12
N GLU A 200 16.63 -22.29 8.79
CA GLU A 200 17.96 -21.70 8.61
C GLU A 200 18.04 -20.83 7.33
N ARG A 201 17.52 -21.34 6.21
CA ARG A 201 17.59 -20.66 4.90
C ARG A 201 16.74 -19.39 4.83
N HIS A 202 15.60 -19.36 5.53
CA HIS A 202 14.70 -18.21 5.56
C HIS A 202 14.84 -17.37 6.84
N GLN A 203 15.82 -17.69 7.71
CA GLN A 203 16.10 -16.98 8.95
C GLN A 203 14.86 -16.79 9.82
N VAL A 204 14.08 -17.86 10.04
CA VAL A 204 12.84 -17.81 10.82
C VAL A 204 13.04 -18.50 12.18
N PRO A 205 13.53 -17.78 13.22
CA PRO A 205 14.11 -18.39 14.42
C PRO A 205 13.13 -19.17 15.32
N LEU A 206 11.82 -19.16 15.05
CA LEU A 206 10.78 -19.82 15.87
C LEU A 206 9.82 -20.69 15.05
N PHE A 207 10.19 -20.99 13.80
CA PHE A 207 9.29 -21.68 12.88
C PHE A 207 8.91 -23.07 13.37
N ILE A 208 9.88 -23.87 13.84
CA ILE A 208 9.65 -25.23 14.33
C ILE A 208 8.74 -25.22 15.57
N GLN A 209 9.04 -24.38 16.57
CA GLN A 209 8.26 -24.27 17.80
C GLN A 209 6.82 -23.81 17.54
N SER A 210 6.61 -22.93 16.55
CA SER A 210 5.27 -22.49 16.16
C SER A 210 4.48 -23.57 15.42
N LEU A 211 5.17 -24.43 14.64
CA LEU A 211 4.55 -25.52 13.90
C LEU A 211 4.12 -26.65 14.85
N GLU A 212 4.96 -27.01 15.81
CA GLU A 212 4.64 -27.98 16.86
C GLU A 212 3.48 -27.55 17.75
N GLY A 213 3.27 -26.25 17.96
CA GLY A 213 2.12 -25.72 18.70
C GLY A 213 0.81 -25.65 17.88
N TYR A 214 0.88 -25.81 16.56
CA TYR A 214 -0.28 -25.73 15.66
C TYR A 214 -0.84 -27.12 15.27
N LEU A 215 0.03 -28.15 15.24
CA LEU A 215 -0.37 -29.54 15.04
C LEU A 215 -0.94 -30.15 16.33
#